data_AF-A0A9E4IQU0-F1
#
_entry.id   AF-A0A9E4IQU0-F1
#
_cell.length_a   1.000
_cell.length_b   1.000
_cell.length_c   1.000
_cell.angle_alpha   90.00
_cell.angle_beta   90.00
_cell.angle_gamma   90.00
#
_symmetry.space_group_name_H-M   'P 1'
#
loop_
_entity.id
_entity.type
_entity.pdbx_description
1 polymer ?
#
loop_
_entity_poly.entity_id
_entity_poly.type
_entity_poly.pdbx_seq_one_letter_code
_entity_poly.pdbx_strand_id
1 'polypeptide(L)'
;MTWLLDGNVLVALAMGSHLHHDRVHAWFARLGGNRFATCPLTQGTLLRVHMKSHLDHSAAAAWRALGAVSAHPKHEWWDDAVSFLDVP
;
A
#
# COMPACT_ATOMS: atom_id res chain seq x y z
N MET A 1 -14.19 6.26 7.76
CA MET A 1 -12.84 6.81 7.99
C MET A 1 -11.91 6.29 6.91
N THR A 2 -10.92 7.06 6.49
CA THR A 2 -9.86 6.62 5.57
C THR A 2 -8.53 6.55 6.31
N TRP A 3 -7.82 5.42 6.19
CA TRP A 3 -6.53 5.19 6.83
C TRP A 3 -5.39 5.33 5.82
N LEU A 4 -4.48 6.29 6.00
CA LEU A 4 -3.24 6.32 5.21
C LEU A 4 -2.36 5.14 5.61
N LEU A 5 -2.00 4.30 4.65
CA LEU A 5 -1.13 3.16 4.91
C LEU A 5 0.34 3.59 5.02
N ASP A 6 1.03 3.01 6.00
CA ASP A 6 2.49 2.98 5.99
C ASP A 6 3.01 2.14 4.80
N GLY A 7 4.20 2.47 4.32
CA GLY A 7 4.84 1.74 3.21
C GLY A 7 4.99 0.24 3.48
N ASN A 8 5.32 -0.17 4.71
CA ASN A 8 5.45 -1.59 5.05
C ASN A 8 4.10 -2.31 5.11
N VAL A 9 3.02 -1.61 5.47
CA VAL A 9 1.66 -2.19 5.41
C VAL A 9 1.29 -2.45 3.95
N LEU A 10 1.60 -1.52 3.04
CA LEU A 10 1.34 -1.71 1.62
C LEU A 10 2.18 -2.86 1.03
N VAL A 11 3.47 -2.93 1.36
CA VAL A 11 4.36 -4.04 0.97
C VAL A 11 3.80 -5.38 1.48
N ALA A 12 3.40 -5.46 2.75
CA ALA A 12 2.85 -6.67 3.33
C ALA A 12 1.52 -7.10 2.68
N LEU A 13 0.68 -6.16 2.23
CA LEU A 13 -0.53 -6.47 1.47
C LEU A 13 -0.20 -7.09 0.11
N ALA A 14 0.77 -6.53 -0.61
CA ALA A 14 1.09 -6.90 -1.98
C ALA A 14 2.03 -8.12 -2.10
N MET A 15 2.85 -8.39 -1.08
CA MET A 15 3.90 -9.41 -1.13
C MET A 15 3.65 -10.51 -0.08
N GLY A 16 3.30 -11.72 -0.54
CA GLY A 16 3.08 -12.89 0.32
C GLY A 16 4.29 -13.33 1.13
N SER A 17 5.51 -12.98 0.70
CA SER A 17 6.76 -13.30 1.40
C SER A 17 7.07 -12.39 2.59
N HIS A 18 6.30 -11.33 2.80
CA HIS A 18 6.55 -10.38 3.90
C HIS A 18 6.12 -10.99 5.24
N LEU A 19 6.95 -10.89 6.29
CA LEU A 19 6.70 -11.47 7.63
C LEU A 19 5.32 -11.11 8.21
N HIS A 20 4.82 -9.91 7.88
CA HIS A 20 3.53 -9.41 8.38
C HIS A 20 2.35 -9.62 7.43
N HIS A 21 2.49 -10.38 6.35
CA HIS A 21 1.45 -10.60 5.35
C HIS A 21 0.12 -11.01 5.98
N ASP A 22 0.12 -12.11 6.75
CA ASP A 22 -1.11 -12.64 7.36
C ASP A 22 -1.75 -11.65 8.34
N ARG A 23 -0.93 -10.98 9.17
CA ARG A 23 -1.41 -9.99 10.14
C ARG A 23 -2.07 -8.80 9.45
N VAL A 24 -1.46 -8.32 8.36
CA VAL A 24 -1.96 -7.17 7.60
C VAL A 24 -3.23 -7.55 6.85
N HIS A 25 -3.29 -8.74 6.23
CA HIS A 25 -4.52 -9.23 5.60
C HIS A 25 -5.67 -9.43 6.60
N ALA A 26 -5.38 -9.95 7.79
CA ALA A 26 -6.38 -10.08 8.86
C ALA A 26 -6.91 -8.72 9.34
N TRP A 27 -6.05 -7.70 9.42
CA TRP A 27 -6.47 -6.33 9.73
C TRP A 27 -7.27 -5.71 8.56
N PHE A 28 -6.80 -5.88 7.32
CA PHE A 28 -7.41 -5.31 6.14
C PHE A 28 -8.81 -5.86 5.89
N ALA A 29 -9.03 -7.17 6.15
CA ALA A 29 -10.36 -7.78 6.11
C ALA A 29 -11.34 -7.16 7.14
N ARG A 30 -10.82 -6.59 8.24
CA ARG A 30 -11.62 -5.94 9.29
C ARG A 30 -11.87 -4.45 9.05
N LEU A 31 -11.39 -3.86 7.95
CA LEU A 31 -11.68 -2.46 7.60
C LEU A 31 -13.19 -2.18 7.52
N GLY A 32 -14.02 -3.18 7.20
CA GLY A 32 -15.47 -3.01 7.14
C GLY A 32 -15.85 -1.94 6.11
N GLY A 33 -16.62 -0.93 6.52
CA GLY A 33 -16.97 0.23 5.67
C GLY A 33 -15.86 1.29 5.53
N ASN A 34 -14.72 1.14 6.20
CA ASN A 34 -13.61 2.08 6.09
C ASN A 34 -12.82 1.92 4.79
N ARG A 35 -12.10 2.98 4.43
CA ARG A 35 -11.26 3.08 3.24
C ARG A 35 -9.79 3.14 3.63
N PHE A 36 -8.90 3.00 2.66
CA PHE A 36 -7.47 3.19 2.86
C PHE A 36 -6.92 4.11 1.79
N ALA A 37 -5.90 4.88 2.14
CA ALA A 37 -5.21 5.76 1.22
C ALA A 37 -3.77 5.32 1.01
N THR A 38 -3.24 5.65 -0.16
CA THR A 38 -1.81 5.67 -0.42
C THR A 38 -1.39 7.07 -0.88
N CYS A 39 -0.14 7.43 -0.63
CA CYS A 39 0.48 8.66 -1.13
C CYS A 39 1.78 8.32 -1.89
N PRO A 40 2.50 9.31 -2.48
CA PRO A 40 3.74 9.05 -3.20
C PRO A 40 4.77 8.25 -2.39
N LEU A 41 4.90 8.54 -1.09
CA LEU A 41 5.83 7.84 -0.20
C LEU A 41 5.41 6.38 0.05
N THR A 42 4.11 6.12 0.24
CA THR A 42 3.57 4.77 0.42
C THR A 42 3.79 3.92 -0.84
N GLN A 43 3.36 4.42 -2.01
CA GLN A 43 3.49 3.71 -3.28
C GLN A 43 4.96 3.52 -3.68
N GLY A 44 5.80 4.56 -3.49
CA GLY A 44 7.23 4.49 -3.76
C GLY A 44 7.96 3.47 -2.89
N THR A 45 7.46 3.19 -1.68
CA THR A 45 8.00 2.10 -0.84
C THR A 45 7.70 0.73 -1.41
N LEU A 46 6.46 0.50 -1.87
CA LEU A 46 6.10 -0.75 -2.56
C LEU A 46 7.00 -0.99 -3.78
N LEU A 47 7.16 0.01 -4.65
CA LEU A 47 7.97 -0.12 -5.85
C LEU A 47 9.44 -0.48 -5.53
N ARG A 48 10.07 0.24 -4.60
CA ARG A 48 11.47 0.00 -4.21
C ARG A 48 11.66 -1.37 -3.56
N VAL A 49 10.78 -1.77 -2.65
CA VAL A 49 10.91 -3.05 -1.95
C VAL A 49 10.60 -4.23 -2.88
N HIS A 50 9.58 -4.10 -3.73
CA HIS A 50 9.24 -5.13 -4.71
C HIS A 50 10.42 -5.41 -5.66
N MET A 51 11.00 -4.37 -6.28
CA MET A 51 12.15 -4.53 -7.18
C MET A 51 13.41 -5.04 -6.46
N LYS A 52 13.52 -4.84 -5.13
CA LYS A 52 14.66 -5.30 -4.34
C LYS A 52 14.53 -6.75 -3.89
N SER A 53 13.32 -7.21 -3.53
CA SER A 53 13.17 -8.40 -2.69
C SER A 53 11.99 -9.31 -3.04
N HIS A 54 11.18 -8.98 -4.06
CA HIS A 54 10.12 -9.88 -4.53
C HIS A 54 10.69 -10.96 -5.45
N LEU A 55 10.01 -12.09 -5.67
CA LEU A 55 10.51 -13.15 -6.56
C LEU A 55 10.71 -12.68 -8.02
N ASP A 56 9.80 -11.82 -8.49
CA ASP A 56 9.95 -11.09 -9.76
C ASP A 56 10.36 -9.65 -9.45
N HIS A 57 11.62 -9.31 -9.73
CA HIS A 57 12.22 -8.01 -9.44
C HIS A 57 11.95 -6.95 -10.52
N SER A 58 11.23 -7.28 -11.59
CA SER A 58 11.03 -6.37 -12.71
C SER A 58 10.19 -5.15 -12.34
N ALA A 59 10.51 -4.00 -12.95
CA ALA A 59 9.66 -2.81 -12.84
C ALA A 59 8.22 -3.09 -13.33
N ALA A 60 8.07 -3.86 -14.42
CA ALA A 60 6.75 -4.25 -14.89
C ALA A 60 5.93 -4.99 -13.82
N ALA A 61 6.54 -5.92 -13.07
CA ALA A 61 5.86 -6.59 -11.97
C ALA A 61 5.52 -5.64 -10.80
N ALA A 62 6.44 -4.77 -10.41
CA ALA A 62 6.20 -3.80 -9.36
C ALA A 62 5.04 -2.84 -9.68
N TRP A 63 4.96 -2.36 -10.93
CA TRP A 63 3.84 -1.51 -11.38
C TRP A 63 2.53 -2.28 -11.51
N ARG A 64 2.55 -3.57 -11.89
CA ARG A 64 1.35 -4.42 -11.85
C ARG A 64 0.82 -4.59 -10.42
N ALA A 65 1.71 -4.83 -9.45
CA ALA A 65 1.34 -4.93 -8.04
C ALA A 65 0.74 -3.61 -7.52
N LEU A 66 1.36 -2.47 -7.87
CA LEU A 66 0.82 -1.16 -7.53
C LEU A 66 -0.55 -0.91 -8.18
N GLY A 67 -0.69 -1.23 -9.47
CA GLY A 67 -1.97 -1.11 -10.18
C GLY A 67 -3.09 -1.93 -9.54
N ALA A 68 -2.79 -3.14 -9.07
CA ALA A 68 -3.76 -3.98 -8.36
C ALA A 68 -4.25 -3.34 -7.05
N VAL A 69 -3.34 -2.72 -6.27
CA VAL A 69 -3.70 -1.97 -5.07
C VAL A 69 -4.57 -0.76 -5.44
N SER A 70 -4.14 0.02 -6.44
CA SER A 70 -4.82 1.26 -6.83
C SER A 70 -6.21 1.01 -7.41
N ALA A 71 -6.45 -0.16 -8.01
CA ALA A 71 -7.74 -0.57 -8.54
C ALA A 71 -8.73 -1.06 -7.45
N HIS A 72 -8.30 -1.21 -6.20
CA HIS A 72 -9.19 -1.68 -5.15
C HIS A 72 -10.31 -0.65 -4.87
N PRO A 73 -11.59 -1.05 -4.77
CA PRO A 73 -12.73 -0.10 -4.69
C PRO A 73 -12.74 0.79 -3.45
N LYS A 74 -11.99 0.40 -2.41
CA LYS A 74 -11.82 1.16 -1.15
C LYS A 74 -10.54 2.01 -1.10
N HIS A 75 -9.76 2.05 -2.17
CA HIS A 75 -8.52 2.81 -2.26
C HIS A 75 -8.81 4.30 -2.55
N GLU A 76 -8.03 5.16 -1.91
CA GLU A 76 -7.95 6.59 -2.20
C GLU A 76 -6.50 7.00 -2.47
N TRP A 77 -6.29 7.89 -3.44
CA TRP A 77 -5.01 8.55 -3.65
C TRP A 77 -4.96 9.86 -2.89
N TRP A 78 -3.93 10.06 -2.09
CA TRP A 78 -3.66 11.32 -1.39
C TRP A 78 -2.36 11.95 -1.89
N ASP A 79 -2.48 13.17 -2.39
CA ASP A 79 -1.35 13.92 -2.95
C ASP A 79 -0.37 14.40 -1.88
N ASP A 80 0.88 14.68 -2.26
CA ASP A 80 1.93 15.15 -1.33
C ASP A 80 1.85 16.64 -0.98
N ALA A 81 0.88 17.35 -1.55
CA ALA A 81 0.57 18.74 -1.21
C ALA A 81 0.01 18.92 0.22
N VAL A 82 -0.35 17.83 0.92
CA VAL A 82 -1.00 17.89 2.25
C VAL A 82 0.06 17.92 3.36
N SER A 83 0.10 19.00 4.13
CA SER A 83 0.88 19.10 5.36
C SER A 83 0.23 18.31 6.49
N PHE A 84 1.02 17.55 7.26
CA PHE A 84 0.53 16.86 8.46
C PHE A 84 0.00 17.81 9.56
N LEU A 85 0.37 19.09 9.50
CA LEU A 85 -0.14 20.10 10.43
C LEU A 85 -1.57 20.53 10.08
N ASP A 86 -2.05 20.24 8.87
CA ASP A 86 -3.37 20.63 8.36
C ASP A 86 -4.36 19.45 8.32
N VAL A 87 -3.95 18.25 8.77
CA VAL A 87 -4.81 17.06 8.89
C VAL A 87 -5.33 16.97 10.35
N PRO A 88 -6.66 17.03 10.58
CA PRO A 88 -7.25 17.07 11.92
C PRO A 88 -7.11 15.78 12.73
#